data_AF-A0A660ZI62-F1
#
_entry.id   AF-A0A660ZI62-F1
#
_cell.length_a   1.000
_cell.length_b   1.000
_cell.length_c   1.000
_cell.angle_alpha   90.00
_cell.angle_beta   90.00
_cell.angle_gamma   90.00
#
_symmetry.space_group_name_H-M   'P 1'
#
loop_
_entity.id
_entity.type
_entity.pdbx_description
1 polymer ?
#
loop_
_entity_poly.entity_id
_entity_poly.type
_entity_poly.pdbx_seq_one_letter_code
_entity_poly.pdbx_strand_id
1 'polypeptide(L)'
;MRYLLLLLSLSALGAVPYMSVSEMEELDRSRGVSVSPPRFIAGGDWQSWSYPHEFFQTAEFIAGMQVSDSSSPDFGGIIEGEDMIDVIQTDNTQEAIWVWCWYTELSGDTSYVDNIRKAWIYVMNHPAYEEEGDESDYYRDWNCGLALFAELKYRQVFGDSSYMEYADSCISYMFSHPLNLNTGNATLRRLHPKVTALEAGMLYAYGVHEGRQDLIDTAIAYGNRVKEWVEEDPETRLNDEVWAMSGGTIIWGLCKTVFSADTTQGVAWLNQYMPLLEYFEPSGDWSNSWNIWYDNGYRAAFEISGNELYCLYHHALTDSLLVQDLDDDGGVPPT
;
A
#
# COMPACT_ATOMS: atom_id res chain seq x y z
N MET A 1 -18.01 1.15 -6.73
CA MET A 1 -17.50 2.17 -5.80
C MET A 1 -16.83 1.37 -4.71
N ARG A 2 -15.58 1.66 -4.33
CA ARG A 2 -14.82 0.83 -3.39
C ARG A 2 -13.89 1.73 -2.55
N TYR A 3 -13.64 1.35 -1.31
CA TYR A 3 -12.79 2.02 -0.33
C TYR A 3 -11.50 1.22 -0.22
N LEU A 4 -10.43 1.85 0.23
CA LEU A 4 -9.15 1.17 0.47
C LEU A 4 -8.59 1.66 1.81
N LEU A 5 -8.25 0.71 2.69
CA LEU A 5 -7.75 0.99 4.04
C LEU A 5 -6.22 1.16 4.03
N LEU A 6 -5.73 2.08 4.88
CA LEU A 6 -4.36 2.60 4.86
C LEU A 6 -3.30 1.61 5.41
N LEU A 7 -2.29 1.29 4.60
CA LEU A 7 -0.95 0.88 5.05
C LEU A 7 -0.10 2.13 5.31
N LEU A 8 -0.09 2.63 6.54
CA LEU A 8 0.93 3.59 7.01
C LEU A 8 2.21 2.81 7.37
N SER A 9 3.40 3.41 7.20
CA SER A 9 4.66 2.84 7.72
C SER A 9 5.48 3.94 8.41
N LEU A 10 5.69 3.83 9.73
CA LEU A 10 6.37 4.86 10.51
C LEU A 10 7.89 4.83 10.31
N SER A 11 8.48 6.01 10.10
CA SER A 11 9.92 6.30 10.16
C SER A 11 10.34 6.62 11.59
N ALA A 12 11.53 6.17 11.99
CA ALA A 12 12.17 6.61 13.22
C ALA A 12 13.07 7.84 12.95
N LEU A 13 12.71 8.94 13.62
CA LEU A 13 13.54 10.06 14.14
C LEU A 13 14.49 10.84 13.21
N GLY A 14 14.09 12.09 12.94
CA GLY A 14 14.96 13.22 12.62
C GLY A 14 14.15 14.43 12.19
N ALA A 15 13.84 15.36 13.10
CA ALA A 15 13.16 16.60 12.75
C ALA A 15 14.07 17.42 11.81
N VAL A 16 13.73 17.43 10.52
CA VAL A 16 14.36 18.32 9.53
C VAL A 16 13.92 19.76 9.86
N PRO A 17 14.82 20.76 9.84
CA PRO A 17 14.44 22.15 10.06
C PRO A 17 13.39 22.61 9.05
N TYR A 18 12.40 23.35 9.55
CA TYR A 18 11.32 23.97 8.79
C TYR A 18 11.83 24.64 7.50
N MET A 19 11.24 24.24 6.36
CA MET A 19 11.40 24.88 5.07
C MET A 19 10.02 25.34 4.59
N SER A 20 9.85 26.64 4.42
CA SER A 20 8.65 27.27 3.90
C SER A 20 8.41 26.93 2.43
N VAL A 21 7.16 27.09 1.96
CA VAL A 21 6.79 26.89 0.54
C VAL A 21 7.67 27.72 -0.40
N SER A 22 8.01 28.95 -0.01
CA SER A 22 8.92 29.80 -0.79
C SER A 22 10.35 29.26 -0.84
N GLU A 23 10.82 28.59 0.22
CA GLU A 23 12.15 27.98 0.25
C GLU A 23 12.21 26.68 -0.57
N MET A 24 11.10 25.91 -0.61
CA MET A 24 10.95 24.76 -1.51
C MET A 24 10.89 25.18 -2.99
N GLU A 25 10.11 26.21 -3.33
CA GLU A 25 10.06 26.78 -4.68
C GLU A 25 11.40 27.41 -5.12
N GLU A 26 12.19 27.93 -4.18
CA GLU A 26 13.52 28.49 -4.45
C GLU A 26 14.58 27.38 -4.61
N LEU A 27 14.45 26.28 -3.86
CA LEU A 27 15.22 25.05 -4.04
C LEU A 27 14.96 24.42 -5.42
N ASP A 28 13.70 24.31 -5.83
CA ASP A 28 13.30 23.79 -7.16
C ASP A 28 13.79 24.70 -8.30
N ARG A 29 13.63 26.04 -8.16
CA ARG A 29 14.17 27.00 -9.12
C ARG A 29 15.69 26.95 -9.22
N SER A 30 16.40 26.69 -8.12
CA SER A 30 17.87 26.57 -8.10
C SER A 30 18.39 25.30 -8.78
N ARG A 31 17.55 24.26 -8.91
CA ARG A 31 17.89 22.94 -9.48
C ARG A 31 17.57 22.81 -10.97
N GLY A 32 16.95 23.83 -11.59
CA GLY A 32 16.74 23.89 -13.05
C GLY A 32 15.74 22.89 -13.60
N VAL A 33 14.95 22.23 -12.74
CA VAL A 33 13.91 21.28 -13.13
C VAL A 33 12.57 22.02 -13.09
N SER A 34 12.03 22.33 -14.26
CA SER A 34 10.74 23.00 -14.41
C SER A 34 9.59 21.99 -14.33
N VAL A 35 9.23 21.58 -13.12
CA VAL A 35 7.91 20.99 -12.85
C VAL A 35 7.10 22.08 -12.16
N SER A 36 5.96 22.45 -12.73
CA SER A 36 5.13 23.51 -12.14
C SER A 36 4.46 22.97 -10.88
N PRO A 37 4.72 23.50 -9.67
CA PRO A 37 4.01 23.06 -8.48
C PRO A 37 2.56 23.55 -8.54
N PRO A 38 1.59 22.77 -8.04
CA PRO A 38 0.20 23.19 -7.94
C PRO A 38 0.05 24.39 -6.99
N ARG A 39 -0.97 25.20 -7.25
CA ARG A 39 -1.32 26.38 -6.46
C ARG A 39 -1.67 25.97 -5.02
N PHE A 40 -0.74 26.17 -4.10
CA PHE A 40 -1.00 26.11 -2.66
C PHE A 40 -1.99 27.21 -2.25
N ILE A 41 -2.96 26.87 -1.40
CA ILE A 41 -3.76 27.85 -0.68
C ILE A 41 -2.82 28.57 0.29
N ALA A 42 -2.34 29.74 -0.14
CA ALA A 42 -1.52 30.60 0.70
C ALA A 42 -2.34 31.10 1.90
N GLY A 43 -2.01 30.65 3.11
CA GLY A 43 -2.37 31.37 4.35
C GLY A 43 -2.93 30.61 5.54
N GLY A 44 -2.81 29.28 5.65
CA GLY A 44 -3.14 28.55 6.87
C GLY A 44 -1.91 28.24 7.71
N ASP A 45 -1.99 28.37 9.03
CA ASP A 45 -1.06 27.70 9.94
C ASP A 45 -1.07 26.19 9.59
N TRP A 46 0.08 25.60 9.30
CA TRP A 46 0.16 24.16 9.04
C TRP A 46 -0.39 23.41 10.26
N GLN A 47 -1.42 22.58 10.05
CA GLN A 47 -1.85 21.63 11.08
C GLN A 47 -0.67 20.69 11.36
N SER A 48 -0.22 20.66 12.61
CA SER A 48 0.75 19.67 13.05
C SER A 48 0.00 18.41 13.44
N TRP A 49 0.16 17.34 12.67
CA TRP A 49 -0.43 16.04 12.97
C TRP A 49 0.40 15.27 13.99
N SER A 50 -0.27 14.45 14.80
CA SER A 50 0.40 13.40 15.56
C SER A 50 0.14 12.07 14.86
N TYR A 51 0.99 11.66 13.93
CA TYR A 51 0.76 10.42 13.17
C TYR A 51 0.45 9.17 14.02
N PRO A 52 1.05 8.97 15.22
CA PRO A 52 0.62 7.88 16.10
C PRO A 52 -0.83 8.04 16.61
N HIS A 53 -1.29 9.25 16.87
CA HIS A 53 -2.68 9.52 17.25
C HIS A 53 -3.64 9.19 16.10
N GLU A 54 -3.36 9.72 14.90
CA GLU A 54 -4.17 9.45 13.70
C GLU A 54 -4.25 7.94 13.42
N PHE A 55 -3.11 7.25 13.48
CA PHE A 55 -3.07 5.80 13.30
C PHE A 55 -3.91 5.04 14.35
N PHE A 56 -3.95 5.53 15.60
CA PHE A 56 -4.75 4.90 16.65
C PHE A 56 -6.25 5.18 16.46
N GLN A 57 -6.64 6.36 15.97
CA GLN A 57 -8.02 6.64 15.54
C GLN A 57 -8.42 5.72 14.39
N THR A 58 -7.59 5.56 13.36
CA THR A 58 -7.85 4.62 12.27
C THR A 58 -8.03 3.18 12.76
N ALA A 59 -7.23 2.72 13.74
CA ALA A 59 -7.40 1.38 14.31
C ALA A 59 -8.77 1.21 15.02
N GLU A 60 -9.26 2.26 15.68
CA GLU A 60 -10.58 2.30 16.32
C GLU A 60 -11.72 2.36 15.29
N PHE A 61 -11.58 3.20 14.26
CA PHE A 61 -12.52 3.28 13.13
C PHE A 61 -12.77 1.91 12.50
N ILE A 62 -11.70 1.19 12.14
CA ILE A 62 -11.77 -0.16 11.54
C ILE A 62 -12.50 -1.14 12.47
N ALA A 63 -12.34 -0.99 13.80
CA ALA A 63 -13.05 -1.84 14.76
C ALA A 63 -14.56 -1.59 14.74
N GLY A 64 -14.99 -0.35 14.48
CA GLY A 64 -16.38 0.00 14.24
C GLY A 64 -16.96 -0.61 12.96
N MET A 65 -16.11 -0.85 11.95
CA MET A 65 -16.49 -1.41 10.64
C MET A 65 -16.55 -2.95 10.63
N GLN A 66 -16.20 -3.63 11.71
CA GLN A 66 -16.21 -5.10 11.74
C GLN A 66 -17.61 -5.69 11.93
N VAL A 67 -17.97 -6.66 11.10
CA VAL A 67 -19.23 -7.42 11.23
C VAL A 67 -19.22 -8.23 12.53
N SER A 68 -20.06 -7.81 13.49
CA SER A 68 -20.10 -8.38 14.84
C SER A 68 -21.11 -9.52 15.04
N ASP A 69 -22.06 -9.70 14.12
CA ASP A 69 -23.07 -10.76 14.21
C ASP A 69 -22.47 -12.14 13.91
N SER A 70 -22.28 -12.94 14.96
CA SER A 70 -21.75 -14.31 14.86
C SER A 70 -22.62 -15.30 14.07
N SER A 71 -23.84 -14.92 13.70
CA SER A 71 -24.71 -15.72 12.82
C SER A 71 -24.60 -15.32 11.35
N SER A 72 -23.92 -14.22 11.04
CA SER A 72 -23.65 -13.79 9.67
C SER A 72 -22.61 -14.70 9.00
N PRO A 73 -22.76 -15.05 7.71
CA PRO A 73 -21.68 -15.68 6.94
C PRO A 73 -20.43 -14.78 6.87
N ASP A 74 -20.59 -13.47 7.04
CA ASP A 74 -19.52 -12.48 6.98
C ASP A 74 -18.95 -12.12 8.36
N PHE A 75 -19.25 -12.94 9.38
CA PHE A 75 -18.81 -12.67 10.75
C PHE A 75 -17.28 -12.46 10.83
N GLY A 76 -16.90 -11.31 11.36
CA GLY A 76 -15.51 -10.90 11.54
C GLY A 76 -14.89 -10.19 10.35
N GLY A 77 -15.53 -10.20 9.18
CA GLY A 77 -15.11 -9.43 8.03
C GLY A 77 -15.28 -7.93 8.26
N ILE A 78 -14.60 -7.14 7.44
CA ILE A 78 -14.62 -5.68 7.51
C ILE A 78 -15.52 -5.14 6.42
N ILE A 79 -16.46 -4.28 6.82
CA ILE A 79 -17.31 -3.53 5.90
C ILE A 79 -16.43 -2.63 5.04
N GLU A 80 -16.70 -2.65 3.74
CA GLU A 80 -15.94 -1.93 2.72
C GLU A 80 -15.84 -0.44 3.03
N GLY A 81 -16.97 0.20 3.26
CA GLY A 81 -17.03 1.61 3.64
C GLY A 81 -18.39 1.97 4.20
N GLU A 82 -18.48 3.17 4.78
CA GLU A 82 -19.68 3.61 5.49
C GLU A 82 -20.92 3.76 4.60
N ASP A 83 -20.74 4.01 3.29
CA ASP A 83 -21.83 4.02 2.30
C ASP A 83 -22.06 2.65 1.63
N MET A 84 -21.27 1.62 1.97
CA MET A 84 -21.31 0.28 1.40
C MET A 84 -21.32 -0.81 2.47
N ILE A 85 -22.25 -0.65 3.41
CA ILE A 85 -22.45 -1.54 4.56
C ILE A 85 -22.68 -3.03 4.22
N ASP A 86 -23.09 -3.33 2.98
CA ASP A 86 -23.39 -4.68 2.50
C ASP A 86 -22.22 -5.32 1.72
N VAL A 87 -21.09 -4.61 1.57
CA VAL A 87 -19.89 -5.13 0.89
C VAL A 87 -18.86 -5.45 1.97
N ILE A 88 -18.47 -6.72 2.05
CA ILE A 88 -17.45 -7.21 2.98
C ILE A 88 -16.45 -7.99 2.14
N GLN A 89 -15.17 -7.64 2.23
CA GLN A 89 -14.13 -8.19 1.37
C GLN A 89 -12.90 -8.64 2.16
N THR A 90 -12.18 -9.60 1.58
CA THR A 90 -11.00 -10.21 2.20
C THR A 90 -9.80 -9.28 2.27
N ASP A 91 -9.65 -8.33 1.34
CA ASP A 91 -8.57 -7.33 1.35
C ASP A 91 -8.67 -6.45 2.59
N ASN A 92 -9.82 -5.79 2.79
CA ASN A 92 -10.03 -4.92 3.95
C ASN A 92 -9.86 -5.68 5.27
N THR A 93 -10.27 -6.94 5.28
CA THR A 93 -10.13 -7.79 6.47
C THR A 93 -8.67 -8.15 6.78
N GLN A 94 -7.86 -8.43 5.76
CA GLN A 94 -6.43 -8.70 5.91
C GLN A 94 -5.64 -7.45 6.29
N GLU A 95 -5.99 -6.30 5.71
CA GLU A 95 -5.42 -5.00 6.09
C GLU A 95 -5.75 -4.67 7.56
N ALA A 96 -6.99 -4.90 8.01
CA ALA A 96 -7.39 -4.71 9.40
C ALA A 96 -6.60 -5.59 10.38
N ILE A 97 -6.36 -6.87 10.04
CA ILE A 97 -5.47 -7.75 10.83
C ILE A 97 -4.11 -7.10 10.99
N TRP A 98 -3.52 -6.62 9.89
CA TRP A 98 -2.22 -5.97 9.91
C TRP A 98 -2.21 -4.72 10.79
N VAL A 99 -3.21 -3.84 10.64
CA VAL A 99 -3.35 -2.59 11.42
C VAL A 99 -3.45 -2.88 12.91
N TRP A 100 -4.31 -3.80 13.35
CA TRP A 100 -4.46 -4.10 14.77
C TRP A 100 -3.25 -4.85 15.36
N CYS A 101 -2.59 -5.69 14.57
CA CYS A 101 -1.31 -6.29 15.00
C CYS A 101 -0.25 -5.20 15.20
N TRP A 102 -0.15 -4.25 14.27
CA TRP A 102 0.82 -3.17 14.39
C TRP A 102 0.49 -2.19 15.53
N TYR A 103 -0.79 -1.87 15.74
CA TYR A 103 -1.26 -1.16 16.93
C TYR A 103 -0.78 -1.84 18.21
N THR A 104 -0.95 -3.16 18.30
CA THR A 104 -0.53 -3.96 19.46
C THR A 104 0.99 -3.88 19.66
N GLU A 105 1.78 -3.97 18.58
CA GLU A 105 3.24 -3.85 18.65
C GLU A 105 3.71 -2.47 19.15
N LEU A 106 3.09 -1.40 18.66
CA LEU A 106 3.48 -0.02 18.98
C LEU A 106 3.07 0.39 20.40
N SER A 107 1.87 -0.01 20.82
CA SER A 107 1.28 0.44 22.09
C SER A 107 1.49 -0.55 23.25
N GLY A 108 1.67 -1.83 22.95
CA GLY A 108 1.56 -2.93 23.91
C GLY A 108 0.12 -3.21 24.38
N ASP A 109 -0.88 -2.52 23.83
CA ASP A 109 -2.30 -2.70 24.14
C ASP A 109 -2.91 -3.81 23.27
N THR A 110 -3.59 -4.75 23.92
CA THR A 110 -4.20 -5.93 23.30
C THR A 110 -5.70 -5.80 23.06
N SER A 111 -6.25 -4.59 23.11
CA SER A 111 -7.70 -4.35 23.02
C SER A 111 -8.34 -4.91 21.75
N TYR A 112 -7.60 -5.01 20.64
CA TYR A 112 -8.09 -5.54 19.36
C TYR A 112 -7.80 -7.02 19.11
N VAL A 113 -7.28 -7.78 20.09
CA VAL A 113 -6.99 -9.23 19.90
C VAL A 113 -8.24 -10.02 19.52
N ASP A 114 -9.39 -9.70 20.12
CA ASP A 114 -10.66 -10.34 19.76
C ASP A 114 -11.11 -9.96 18.33
N ASN A 115 -10.86 -8.73 17.89
CA ASN A 115 -11.14 -8.29 16.52
C ASN A 115 -10.27 -9.05 15.51
N ILE A 116 -8.96 -9.18 15.79
CA ILE A 116 -8.02 -9.96 14.97
C ILE A 116 -8.49 -11.41 14.85
N ARG A 117 -8.90 -12.04 15.95
CA ARG A 117 -9.38 -13.42 15.93
C ARG A 117 -10.62 -13.58 15.03
N LYS A 118 -11.56 -12.63 15.08
CA LYS A 118 -12.76 -12.65 14.24
C LYS A 118 -12.40 -12.42 12.77
N ALA A 119 -11.50 -11.50 12.47
CA ALA A 119 -11.03 -11.25 11.12
C ALA A 119 -10.39 -12.50 10.51
N TRP A 120 -9.59 -13.24 11.28
CA TRP A 120 -9.08 -14.54 10.82
C TRP A 120 -10.18 -15.58 10.59
N ILE A 121 -11.26 -15.60 11.38
CA ILE A 121 -12.40 -16.49 11.10
C ILE A 121 -13.02 -16.16 9.73
N TYR A 122 -13.18 -14.88 9.42
CA TYR A 122 -13.69 -14.46 8.12
C TYR A 122 -12.75 -14.89 6.98
N VAL A 123 -11.47 -14.53 7.05
CA VAL A 123 -10.46 -14.82 6.02
C VAL A 123 -10.35 -16.33 5.75
N MET A 124 -10.46 -17.16 6.78
CA MET A 124 -10.40 -18.62 6.62
C MET A 124 -11.69 -19.22 6.01
N ASN A 125 -12.82 -18.51 6.10
CA ASN A 125 -14.09 -18.91 5.48
C ASN A 125 -14.26 -18.34 4.06
N HIS A 126 -13.57 -17.24 3.75
CA HIS A 126 -13.56 -16.56 2.46
C HIS A 126 -12.11 -16.37 2.00
N PRO A 127 -11.43 -17.44 1.54
CA PRO A 127 -10.03 -17.36 1.19
C PRO A 127 -9.77 -16.38 0.03
N ALA A 128 -8.66 -15.63 0.10
CA ALA A 128 -8.26 -14.66 -0.92
C ALA A 128 -8.30 -15.19 -2.37
N TYR A 129 -7.90 -16.45 -2.55
CA TYR A 129 -7.87 -17.11 -3.87
C TYR A 129 -9.24 -17.59 -4.37
N GLU A 130 -10.31 -17.43 -3.59
CA GLU A 130 -11.70 -17.72 -3.98
C GLU A 130 -12.53 -16.46 -4.25
N GLU A 131 -11.94 -15.26 -4.05
CA GLU A 131 -12.56 -13.95 -4.30
C GLU A 131 -12.95 -13.72 -5.78
N GLU A 132 -13.65 -12.61 -6.05
CA GLU A 132 -14.10 -12.24 -7.40
C GLU A 132 -12.95 -12.21 -8.43
N GLY A 133 -13.19 -12.70 -9.67
CA GLY A 133 -12.11 -12.83 -10.66
C GLY A 133 -12.45 -13.49 -12.00
N ASP A 134 -13.67 -13.32 -12.54
CA ASP A 134 -14.13 -14.09 -13.70
C ASP A 134 -13.34 -13.83 -15.00
N GLU A 135 -12.80 -12.62 -15.20
CA GLU A 135 -12.04 -12.26 -16.41
C GLU A 135 -10.52 -12.25 -16.20
N SER A 136 -10.06 -12.21 -14.94
CA SER A 136 -8.65 -12.19 -14.57
C SER A 136 -8.48 -12.46 -13.08
N ASP A 137 -7.36 -13.09 -12.73
CA ASP A 137 -6.97 -13.42 -11.37
C ASP A 137 -6.39 -12.23 -10.58
N TYR A 138 -6.31 -11.03 -11.18
CA TYR A 138 -5.62 -9.87 -10.55
C TYR A 138 -6.09 -9.57 -9.13
N TYR A 139 -7.39 -9.71 -8.83
CA TYR A 139 -7.94 -9.39 -7.52
C TYR A 139 -7.63 -10.48 -6.49
N ARG A 140 -7.63 -11.75 -6.90
CA ARG A 140 -7.22 -12.90 -6.08
C ARG A 140 -5.72 -12.84 -5.78
N ASP A 141 -4.91 -12.51 -6.77
CA ASP A 141 -3.47 -12.33 -6.67
C ASP A 141 -3.10 -11.18 -5.72
N TRP A 142 -3.76 -10.03 -5.89
CA TRP A 142 -3.70 -8.89 -4.96
C TRP A 142 -4.01 -9.32 -3.52
N ASN A 143 -5.15 -9.99 -3.31
CA ASN A 143 -5.59 -10.44 -2.00
C ASN A 143 -4.66 -11.50 -1.39
N CYS A 144 -4.11 -12.38 -2.21
CA CYS A 144 -3.11 -13.36 -1.79
C CYS A 144 -1.86 -12.66 -1.26
N GLY A 145 -1.39 -11.59 -1.90
CA GLY A 145 -0.29 -10.78 -1.38
C GLY A 145 -0.57 -10.21 0.01
N LEU A 146 -1.76 -9.66 0.23
CA LEU A 146 -2.18 -9.12 1.54
C LEU A 146 -2.22 -10.21 2.64
N ALA A 147 -2.58 -11.45 2.28
CA ALA A 147 -2.54 -12.59 3.20
C ALA A 147 -1.15 -12.80 3.83
N LEU A 148 -0.09 -12.67 3.01
CA LEU A 148 1.29 -12.84 3.46
C LEU A 148 1.67 -11.77 4.48
N PHE A 149 1.26 -10.52 4.26
CA PHE A 149 1.54 -9.41 5.18
C PHE A 149 0.75 -9.54 6.48
N ALA A 150 -0.53 -9.88 6.40
CA ALA A 150 -1.38 -10.10 7.57
C ALA A 150 -0.84 -11.24 8.44
N GLU A 151 -0.54 -12.40 7.84
CA GLU A 151 0.04 -13.55 8.53
C GLU A 151 1.38 -13.19 9.18
N LEU A 152 2.29 -12.60 8.40
CA LEU A 152 3.64 -12.31 8.87
C LEU A 152 3.61 -11.34 10.04
N LYS A 153 2.79 -10.28 9.95
CA LYS A 153 2.68 -9.30 11.04
C LYS A 153 2.05 -9.91 12.28
N TYR A 154 1.00 -10.71 12.12
CA TYR A 154 0.39 -11.45 13.22
C TYR A 154 1.40 -12.34 13.95
N ARG A 155 2.17 -13.13 13.18
CA ARG A 155 3.18 -14.02 13.75
C ARG A 155 4.34 -13.27 14.41
N GLN A 156 4.78 -12.14 13.86
CA GLN A 156 5.80 -11.29 14.49
C GLN A 156 5.37 -10.75 15.86
N VAL A 157 4.09 -10.37 15.99
CA VAL A 157 3.56 -9.76 17.21
C VAL A 157 3.21 -10.80 18.28
N PHE A 158 2.59 -11.91 17.89
CA PHE A 158 2.08 -12.91 18.84
C PHE A 158 2.96 -14.16 18.95
N GLY A 159 3.92 -14.36 18.05
CA GLY A 159 4.73 -15.59 17.99
C GLY A 159 3.90 -16.82 17.61
N ASP A 160 2.71 -16.62 17.03
CA ASP A 160 1.74 -17.67 16.69
C ASP A 160 1.75 -17.93 15.18
N SER A 161 1.94 -19.20 14.80
CA SER A 161 2.03 -19.67 13.42
C SER A 161 0.75 -20.32 12.88
N SER A 162 -0.39 -20.15 13.57
CA SER A 162 -1.65 -20.82 13.23
C SER A 162 -2.16 -20.53 11.81
N TYR A 163 -1.72 -19.43 11.19
CA TYR A 163 -2.17 -18.99 9.87
C TYR A 163 -1.12 -19.16 8.76
N MET A 164 0.04 -19.76 9.06
CA MET A 164 1.09 -19.99 8.05
C MET A 164 0.61 -20.84 6.87
N GLU A 165 -0.20 -21.88 7.11
CA GLU A 165 -0.72 -22.74 6.03
C GLU A 165 -1.62 -21.95 5.06
N TYR A 166 -2.33 -20.94 5.56
CA TYR A 166 -3.13 -20.05 4.71
C TYR A 166 -2.24 -19.17 3.82
N ALA A 167 -1.18 -18.56 4.37
CA ALA A 167 -0.21 -17.82 3.57
C ALA A 167 0.47 -18.73 2.51
N ASP A 168 0.82 -19.97 2.86
CA ASP A 168 1.37 -20.95 1.91
C ASP A 168 0.39 -21.30 0.78
N SER A 169 -0.91 -21.38 1.07
CA SER A 169 -1.94 -21.61 0.04
C SER A 169 -2.07 -20.42 -0.92
N CYS A 170 -1.96 -19.19 -0.41
CA CYS A 170 -1.93 -17.97 -1.22
C CYS A 170 -0.68 -17.92 -2.12
N ILE A 171 0.50 -18.26 -1.57
CA ILE A 171 1.74 -18.40 -2.35
C ILE A 171 1.56 -19.41 -3.50
N SER A 172 0.98 -20.58 -3.19
CA SER A 172 0.73 -21.60 -4.21
C SER A 172 -0.20 -21.10 -5.32
N TYR A 173 -1.19 -20.27 -4.97
CA TYR A 173 -2.09 -19.65 -5.94
C TYR A 173 -1.34 -18.70 -6.87
N MET A 174 -0.61 -17.73 -6.31
CA MET A 174 0.16 -16.71 -7.06
C MET A 174 1.18 -17.35 -8.01
N PHE A 175 1.76 -18.49 -7.61
CA PHE A 175 2.74 -19.22 -8.44
C PHE A 175 2.09 -19.97 -9.60
N SER A 176 0.84 -20.40 -9.43
CA SER A 176 0.09 -21.12 -10.47
C SER A 176 -0.68 -20.21 -11.42
N HIS A 177 -0.90 -18.93 -11.07
CA HIS A 177 -1.69 -17.97 -11.83
C HIS A 177 -0.94 -16.67 -12.18
N PRO A 178 0.33 -16.70 -12.66
CA PRO A 178 1.09 -15.48 -12.91
C PRO A 178 0.38 -14.55 -13.90
N LEU A 179 0.16 -13.30 -13.50
CA LEU A 179 -0.52 -12.31 -14.34
C LEU A 179 0.24 -12.04 -15.66
N ASN A 180 -0.53 -11.99 -16.75
CA ASN A 180 0.00 -11.68 -18.09
C ASN A 180 0.01 -10.16 -18.32
N LEU A 181 1.20 -9.54 -18.31
CA LEU A 181 1.36 -8.10 -18.53
C LEU A 181 1.04 -7.66 -19.98
N ASN A 182 0.98 -8.60 -20.93
CA ASN A 182 0.73 -8.36 -22.36
C ASN A 182 -0.63 -8.90 -22.81
N THR A 183 -1.63 -8.85 -21.94
CA THR A 183 -3.00 -9.27 -22.23
C THR A 183 -3.68 -8.39 -23.30
N GLY A 184 -4.60 -8.98 -24.08
CA GLY A 184 -5.37 -8.28 -25.10
C GLY A 184 -6.33 -7.22 -24.54
N ASN A 185 -6.73 -7.33 -23.26
CA ASN A 185 -7.59 -6.37 -22.58
C ASN A 185 -6.79 -5.12 -22.17
N ALA A 186 -7.25 -3.94 -22.60
CA ALA A 186 -6.53 -2.67 -22.38
C ALA A 186 -6.44 -2.29 -20.89
N THR A 187 -7.52 -2.47 -20.12
CA THR A 187 -7.54 -2.18 -18.68
C THR A 187 -6.61 -3.12 -17.93
N LEU A 188 -6.69 -4.41 -18.21
CA LEU A 188 -5.84 -5.41 -17.54
C LEU A 188 -4.35 -5.25 -17.89
N ARG A 189 -4.02 -4.76 -19.10
CA ARG A 189 -2.64 -4.44 -19.49
C ARG A 189 -2.02 -3.30 -18.67
N ARG A 190 -2.87 -2.39 -18.17
CA ARG A 190 -2.49 -1.29 -17.27
C ARG A 190 -2.42 -1.74 -15.81
N LEU A 191 -3.31 -2.66 -15.43
CA LEU A 191 -3.49 -3.09 -14.05
C LEU A 191 -2.55 -4.24 -13.62
N HIS A 192 -2.40 -5.28 -14.45
CA HIS A 192 -1.56 -6.44 -14.12
C HIS A 192 -0.13 -6.07 -13.69
N PRO A 193 0.58 -5.11 -14.33
CA PRO A 193 1.93 -4.73 -13.90
C PRO A 193 1.96 -4.16 -12.48
N LYS A 194 0.91 -3.43 -12.07
CA LYS A 194 0.81 -2.85 -10.73
C LYS A 194 0.57 -3.92 -9.68
N VAL A 195 -0.33 -4.86 -9.94
CA VAL A 195 -0.54 -6.03 -9.06
C VAL A 195 0.72 -6.86 -8.98
N THR A 196 1.34 -7.23 -10.11
CA THR A 196 2.60 -8.00 -10.11
C THR A 196 3.74 -7.29 -9.38
N ALA A 197 3.82 -5.96 -9.40
CA ALA A 197 4.81 -5.22 -8.61
C ALA A 197 4.55 -5.36 -7.11
N LEU A 198 3.30 -5.19 -6.68
CA LEU A 198 2.90 -5.35 -5.29
C LEU A 198 3.18 -6.78 -4.79
N GLU A 199 2.74 -7.77 -5.55
CA GLU A 199 2.96 -9.19 -5.27
C GLU A 199 4.43 -9.50 -5.10
N ALA A 200 5.27 -8.98 -6.01
CA ALA A 200 6.71 -9.11 -5.89
C ALA A 200 7.16 -8.55 -4.52
N GLY A 201 6.75 -7.34 -4.16
CA GLY A 201 7.12 -6.67 -2.90
C GLY A 201 6.80 -7.53 -1.68
N MET A 202 5.59 -8.07 -1.67
CA MET A 202 5.07 -8.88 -0.57
C MET A 202 5.77 -10.25 -0.49
N LEU A 203 5.92 -10.95 -1.64
CA LEU A 203 6.62 -12.23 -1.72
C LEU A 203 8.09 -12.11 -1.33
N TYR A 204 8.77 -11.03 -1.73
CA TYR A 204 10.18 -10.82 -1.39
C TYR A 204 10.34 -10.62 0.12
N ALA A 205 9.53 -9.74 0.73
CA ALA A 205 9.59 -9.47 2.16
C ALA A 205 9.30 -10.74 2.98
N TYR A 206 8.27 -11.50 2.60
CA TYR A 206 7.93 -12.78 3.24
C TYR A 206 9.05 -13.82 3.05
N GLY A 207 9.58 -13.95 1.83
CA GLY A 207 10.66 -14.87 1.49
C GLY A 207 11.96 -14.58 2.24
N VAL A 208 12.34 -13.31 2.39
CA VAL A 208 13.50 -12.89 3.19
C VAL A 208 13.29 -13.24 4.66
N HIS A 209 12.10 -13.00 5.21
CA HIS A 209 11.81 -13.31 6.60
C HIS A 209 11.87 -14.82 6.89
N GLU A 210 11.27 -15.65 6.01
CA GLU A 210 11.25 -17.10 6.15
C GLU A 210 12.56 -17.79 5.72
N GLY A 211 13.48 -17.06 5.09
CA GLY A 211 14.68 -17.65 4.48
C GLY A 211 14.36 -18.57 3.29
N ARG A 212 13.27 -18.30 2.56
CA ARG A 212 12.77 -19.08 1.43
C ARG A 212 13.27 -18.52 0.10
N GLN A 213 14.37 -19.10 -0.40
CA GLN A 213 15.02 -18.65 -1.64
C GLN A 213 14.12 -18.76 -2.88
N ASP A 214 13.23 -19.76 -2.92
CA ASP A 214 12.24 -19.95 -3.97
C ASP A 214 11.30 -18.75 -4.11
N LEU A 215 10.87 -18.17 -2.99
CA LEU A 215 10.03 -16.96 -2.97
C LEU A 215 10.83 -15.73 -3.40
N ILE A 216 12.05 -15.58 -2.89
CA ILE A 216 12.95 -14.47 -3.20
C ILE A 216 13.23 -14.42 -4.71
N ASP A 217 13.61 -15.55 -5.30
CA ASP A 217 13.96 -15.65 -6.72
C ASP A 217 12.73 -15.34 -7.61
N THR A 218 11.56 -15.85 -7.23
CA THR A 218 10.31 -15.61 -7.97
C THR A 218 9.89 -14.14 -7.87
N ALA A 219 9.98 -13.53 -6.69
CA ALA A 219 9.68 -12.13 -6.48
C ALA A 219 10.61 -11.21 -7.30
N ILE A 220 11.91 -11.50 -7.34
CA ILE A 220 12.88 -10.77 -8.19
C ILE A 220 12.52 -10.93 -9.67
N ALA A 221 12.08 -12.12 -10.11
CA ALA A 221 11.65 -12.33 -11.49
C ALA A 221 10.40 -11.49 -11.83
N TYR A 222 9.42 -11.42 -10.93
CA TYR A 222 8.22 -10.59 -11.10
C TYR A 222 8.57 -9.10 -11.12
N GLY A 223 9.38 -8.63 -10.17
CA GLY A 223 9.83 -7.25 -10.13
C GLY A 223 10.62 -6.85 -11.38
N ASN A 224 11.50 -7.71 -11.89
CA ASN A 224 12.22 -7.42 -13.14
C ASN A 224 11.29 -7.32 -14.36
N ARG A 225 10.27 -8.18 -14.45
CA ARG A 225 9.25 -8.08 -15.52
C ARG A 225 8.54 -6.73 -15.50
N VAL A 226 8.19 -6.23 -14.32
CA VAL A 226 7.54 -4.90 -14.20
C VAL A 226 8.54 -3.77 -14.45
N LYS A 227 9.79 -3.89 -13.99
CA LYS A 227 10.83 -2.90 -14.27
C LYS A 227 11.05 -2.75 -15.77
N GLU A 228 11.22 -3.85 -16.50
CA GLU A 228 11.33 -3.88 -17.96
C GLU A 228 10.09 -3.27 -18.64
N TRP A 229 8.90 -3.56 -18.10
CA TRP A 229 7.67 -2.92 -18.55
C TRP A 229 7.75 -1.40 -18.35
N VAL A 230 8.08 -0.86 -17.18
CA VAL A 230 8.20 0.60 -17.01
C VAL A 230 9.21 1.21 -18.00
N GLU A 231 10.37 0.57 -18.18
CA GLU A 231 11.46 1.10 -19.01
C GLU A 231 11.11 1.28 -20.49
N GLU A 232 10.08 0.59 -21.01
CA GLU A 232 9.61 0.73 -22.40
C GLU A 232 8.88 2.06 -22.68
N ASP A 233 8.19 2.62 -21.70
CA ASP A 233 7.42 3.87 -21.83
C ASP A 233 7.25 4.53 -20.44
N PRO A 234 8.34 5.03 -19.84
CA PRO A 234 8.38 5.34 -18.41
C PRO A 234 7.47 6.50 -18.03
N GLU A 235 7.37 7.53 -18.86
CA GLU A 235 6.54 8.71 -18.59
C GLU A 235 5.05 8.34 -18.58
N THR A 236 4.60 7.49 -19.50
CA THR A 236 3.21 7.02 -19.51
C THR A 236 2.96 6.02 -18.39
N ARG A 237 3.85 5.03 -18.20
CA ARG A 237 3.61 3.89 -17.31
C ARG A 237 3.70 4.22 -15.82
N LEU A 238 4.48 5.24 -15.47
CA LEU A 238 4.57 5.75 -14.10
C LEU A 238 3.40 6.68 -13.75
N ASN A 239 2.76 7.32 -14.72
CA ASN A 239 1.64 8.25 -14.51
C ASN A 239 0.36 7.65 -15.07
N ASP A 240 0.13 6.38 -14.76
CA ASP A 240 -0.99 5.60 -15.25
C ASP A 240 -1.84 5.11 -14.09
N GLU A 241 -2.95 5.80 -13.83
CA GLU A 241 -3.88 5.47 -12.76
C GLU A 241 -4.99 4.54 -13.28
N VAL A 242 -5.19 3.41 -12.60
CA VAL A 242 -6.23 2.44 -12.97
C VAL A 242 -6.72 1.67 -11.76
N TRP A 243 -8.04 1.58 -11.60
CA TRP A 243 -8.67 1.03 -10.39
C TRP A 243 -8.08 1.70 -9.13
N ALA A 244 -7.81 1.01 -8.03
CA ALA A 244 -7.28 1.55 -6.79
C ALA A 244 -5.75 1.66 -6.79
N MET A 245 -5.09 1.61 -7.96
CA MET A 245 -3.63 1.51 -8.06
C MET A 245 -3.05 2.59 -9.00
N SER A 246 -1.84 3.06 -8.68
CA SER A 246 -1.14 4.11 -9.43
C SER A 246 0.31 3.70 -9.73
N GLY A 247 1.11 4.59 -10.32
CA GLY A 247 2.55 4.38 -10.46
C GLY A 247 3.27 4.23 -9.12
N GLY A 248 2.74 4.82 -8.06
CA GLY A 248 3.24 4.63 -6.70
C GLY A 248 3.27 3.17 -6.27
N THR A 249 2.29 2.36 -6.69
CA THR A 249 2.30 0.91 -6.41
C THR A 249 3.46 0.19 -7.08
N ILE A 250 3.80 0.59 -8.31
CA ILE A 250 4.94 0.04 -9.04
C ILE A 250 6.24 0.40 -8.33
N ILE A 251 6.42 1.68 -7.97
CA ILE A 251 7.60 2.14 -7.26
C ILE A 251 7.76 1.41 -5.93
N TRP A 252 6.69 1.29 -5.14
CA TRP A 252 6.71 0.54 -3.88
C TRP A 252 7.16 -0.90 -4.12
N GLY A 253 6.54 -1.60 -5.07
CA GLY A 253 6.84 -3.00 -5.38
C GLY A 253 8.29 -3.22 -5.82
N LEU A 254 8.80 -2.38 -6.72
CA LEU A 254 10.20 -2.45 -7.17
C LEU A 254 11.19 -2.12 -6.04
N CYS A 255 10.88 -1.12 -5.20
CA CYS A 255 11.70 -0.76 -4.05
C CYS A 255 11.77 -1.91 -3.03
N LYS A 256 10.63 -2.54 -2.72
CA LYS A 256 10.54 -3.66 -1.78
C LYS A 256 11.03 -5.01 -2.37
N THR A 257 11.48 -5.03 -3.63
CA THR A 257 12.03 -6.24 -4.29
C THR A 257 13.40 -6.02 -4.91
N VAL A 258 13.43 -5.71 -6.22
CA VAL A 258 14.61 -5.66 -7.07
C VAL A 258 15.63 -4.69 -6.49
N PHE A 259 15.18 -3.55 -5.98
CA PHE A 259 16.05 -2.53 -5.43
C PHE A 259 16.49 -2.83 -4.00
N SER A 260 15.69 -3.58 -3.23
CA SER A 260 16.14 -4.13 -1.95
C SER A 260 17.18 -5.24 -2.14
N ALA A 261 17.03 -6.05 -3.19
CA ALA A 261 17.97 -7.11 -3.57
C ALA A 261 19.30 -6.55 -4.13
N ASP A 262 19.23 -5.45 -4.88
CA ASP A 262 20.38 -4.71 -5.39
C ASP A 262 20.15 -3.19 -5.25
N THR A 263 20.57 -2.65 -4.11
CA THR A 263 20.42 -1.22 -3.79
C THR A 263 21.22 -0.33 -4.75
N THR A 264 22.32 -0.81 -5.31
CA THR A 264 23.11 -0.02 -6.26
C THR A 264 22.34 0.17 -7.56
N GLN A 265 21.74 -0.90 -8.09
CA GLN A 265 20.83 -0.81 -9.22
C GLN A 265 19.62 0.07 -8.88
N GLY A 266 19.03 -0.11 -7.70
CA GLY A 266 17.88 0.66 -7.24
C GLY A 266 18.12 2.16 -7.23
N VAL A 267 19.22 2.62 -6.64
CA VAL A 267 19.60 4.05 -6.62
C VAL A 267 19.77 4.58 -8.04
N ALA A 268 20.44 3.84 -8.92
CA ALA A 268 20.64 4.27 -10.31
C ALA A 268 19.32 4.40 -11.07
N TRP A 269 18.42 3.42 -10.91
CA TRP A 269 17.11 3.41 -11.55
C TRP A 269 16.22 4.55 -11.02
N LEU A 270 16.12 4.72 -9.70
CA LEU A 270 15.30 5.77 -9.09
C LEU A 270 15.77 7.17 -9.51
N ASN A 271 17.07 7.42 -9.56
CA ASN A 271 17.61 8.72 -10.03
C ASN A 271 17.23 9.02 -11.50
N GLN A 272 17.03 7.99 -12.32
CA GLN A 272 16.66 8.14 -13.72
C GLN A 272 15.15 8.34 -13.91
N TYR A 273 14.33 7.57 -13.19
CA TYR A 273 12.89 7.45 -13.50
C TYR A 273 11.96 8.15 -12.51
N MET A 274 12.33 8.29 -11.23
CA MET A 274 11.49 9.04 -10.25
C MET A 274 11.21 10.49 -10.64
N PRO A 275 12.10 11.24 -11.32
CA PRO A 275 11.77 12.58 -11.80
C PRO A 275 10.62 12.63 -12.82
N LEU A 276 10.22 11.48 -13.37
CA LEU A 276 9.09 11.36 -14.30
C LEU A 276 7.78 11.02 -13.59
N LEU A 277 7.82 10.59 -12.33
CA LEU A 277 6.63 10.25 -11.55
C LEU A 277 5.91 11.52 -11.11
N GLU A 278 4.62 11.58 -11.36
CA GLU A 278 3.72 12.60 -10.86
C GLU A 278 3.64 12.53 -9.34
N TYR A 279 3.56 13.70 -8.74
CA TYR A 279 3.60 13.86 -7.30
C TYR A 279 2.26 13.57 -6.62
N PHE A 280 1.15 13.88 -7.29
CA PHE A 280 -0.18 13.90 -6.70
C PHE A 280 -1.24 13.87 -7.78
N GLU A 281 -2.29 13.07 -7.58
CA GLU A 281 -3.47 13.06 -8.44
C GLU A 281 -4.64 13.81 -7.76
N PRO A 282 -5.01 15.01 -8.24
CA PRO A 282 -6.03 15.84 -7.62
C PRO A 282 -7.48 15.39 -7.84
N SER A 283 -7.74 14.44 -8.73
CA SER A 283 -9.09 14.14 -9.21
C SER A 283 -9.31 12.69 -9.61
N GLY A 284 -10.57 12.27 -9.68
CA GLY A 284 -10.97 10.94 -10.14
C GLY A 284 -11.53 10.06 -9.03
N ASP A 285 -12.30 9.05 -9.44
CA ASP A 285 -13.10 8.18 -8.56
C ASP A 285 -12.27 7.29 -7.59
N TRP A 286 -10.94 7.48 -7.57
CA TRP A 286 -9.95 6.68 -6.85
C TRP A 286 -8.74 7.51 -6.40
N SER A 287 -8.82 8.85 -6.48
CA SER A 287 -7.67 9.71 -6.24
C SER A 287 -7.08 9.54 -4.85
N ASN A 288 -7.89 9.27 -3.82
CA ASN A 288 -7.36 8.95 -2.49
C ASN A 288 -6.53 7.66 -2.50
N SER A 289 -7.01 6.59 -3.13
CA SER A 289 -6.24 5.35 -3.27
C SER A 289 -4.96 5.54 -4.09
N TRP A 290 -5.01 6.32 -5.17
CA TRP A 290 -3.84 6.62 -5.99
C TRP A 290 -2.78 7.39 -5.20
N ASN A 291 -3.21 8.37 -4.41
CA ASN A 291 -2.33 9.17 -3.56
C ASN A 291 -1.75 8.37 -2.39
N ILE A 292 -2.50 7.41 -1.81
CA ILE A 292 -1.97 6.42 -0.85
C ILE A 292 -0.83 5.60 -1.48
N TRP A 293 -0.98 5.21 -2.75
CA TRP A 293 0.07 4.47 -3.44
C TRP A 293 1.27 5.35 -3.80
N TYR A 294 1.05 6.60 -4.21
CA TYR A 294 2.12 7.58 -4.41
C TYR A 294 2.91 7.81 -3.13
N ASP A 295 2.21 7.97 -2.01
CA ASP A 295 2.79 8.13 -0.67
C ASP A 295 3.73 6.95 -0.33
N ASN A 296 3.21 5.73 -0.45
CA ASN A 296 3.96 4.50 -0.23
C ASN A 296 5.16 4.35 -1.19
N GLY A 297 4.99 4.73 -2.45
CA GLY A 297 6.05 4.73 -3.46
C GLY A 297 7.19 5.69 -3.11
N TYR A 298 6.87 6.93 -2.76
CA TYR A 298 7.86 7.94 -2.36
C TYR A 298 8.59 7.54 -1.08
N ARG A 299 7.88 6.99 -0.09
CA ARG A 299 8.52 6.47 1.11
C ARG A 299 9.51 5.34 0.78
N ALA A 300 9.10 4.37 -0.02
CA ALA A 300 9.98 3.26 -0.40
C ALA A 300 11.19 3.75 -1.23
N ALA A 301 10.99 4.72 -2.12
CA ALA A 301 12.08 5.33 -2.88
C ALA A 301 13.08 6.08 -1.97
N PHE A 302 12.60 6.77 -0.93
CA PHE A 302 13.47 7.39 0.07
C PHE A 302 14.32 6.35 0.81
N GLU A 303 13.73 5.23 1.24
CA GLU A 303 14.45 4.16 1.95
C GLU A 303 15.59 3.55 1.12
N ILE A 304 15.44 3.47 -0.20
CA ILE A 304 16.47 2.96 -1.11
C ILE A 304 17.50 4.03 -1.47
N SER A 305 17.06 5.25 -1.78
CA SER A 305 17.91 6.29 -2.38
C SER A 305 18.54 7.26 -1.38
N GLY A 306 17.93 7.41 -0.21
CA GLY A 306 18.26 8.49 0.74
C GLY A 306 17.91 9.89 0.23
N ASN A 307 17.14 10.02 -0.85
CA ASN A 307 16.76 11.33 -1.38
C ASN A 307 15.63 11.95 -0.54
N GLU A 308 15.99 12.91 0.30
CA GLU A 308 15.08 13.63 1.21
C GLU A 308 13.86 14.25 0.53
N LEU A 309 13.93 14.57 -0.78
CA LEU A 309 12.77 15.08 -1.50
C LEU A 309 11.61 14.08 -1.51
N TYR A 310 11.90 12.78 -1.62
CA TYR A 310 10.86 11.74 -1.59
C TYR A 310 10.27 11.58 -0.18
N CYS A 311 11.05 11.82 0.87
CA CYS A 311 10.53 11.88 2.25
C CYS A 311 9.57 13.07 2.43
N LEU A 312 9.91 14.25 1.88
CA LEU A 312 9.02 15.41 1.89
C LEU A 312 7.72 15.15 1.12
N TYR A 313 7.79 14.47 -0.02
CA TYR A 313 6.61 14.12 -0.79
C TYR A 313 5.70 13.13 -0.06
N HIS A 314 6.27 12.12 0.60
CA HIS A 314 5.53 11.23 1.49
C HIS A 314 4.78 12.02 2.59
N HIS A 315 5.46 12.87 3.36
CA HIS A 315 4.78 13.65 4.40
C HIS A 315 3.67 14.55 3.85
N ALA A 316 3.91 15.22 2.72
CA ALA A 316 2.93 16.12 2.15
C ALA A 316 1.70 15.38 1.58
N LEU A 317 1.86 14.17 1.03
CA LEU A 317 0.74 13.31 0.63
C LEU A 317 -0.03 12.77 1.84
N THR A 318 0.68 12.27 2.85
CA THR A 318 0.07 11.82 4.11
C THR A 318 -0.77 12.93 4.74
N ASP A 319 -0.22 14.14 4.89
CA ASP A 319 -0.94 15.28 5.45
C ASP A 319 -2.15 15.67 4.59
N SER A 320 -2.05 15.56 3.26
CA SER A 320 -3.17 15.85 2.36
C SER A 320 -4.32 14.84 2.47
N LEU A 321 -4.02 13.58 2.83
CA LEU A 321 -5.02 12.55 3.08
C LEU A 321 -5.68 12.76 4.44
N LEU A 322 -4.91 13.10 5.48
CA LEU A 322 -5.44 13.37 6.83
C LEU A 322 -6.38 14.58 6.86
N VAL A 323 -6.12 15.60 6.05
CA VAL A 323 -7.03 16.76 5.91
C VAL A 323 -8.42 16.36 5.40
N GLN A 324 -8.58 15.19 4.79
CA GLN A 324 -9.86 14.70 4.27
C GLN A 324 -10.69 13.94 5.31
N ASP A 325 -10.14 13.59 6.47
CA ASP A 325 -10.91 13.13 7.62
C ASP A 325 -11.64 14.35 8.22
N LEU A 326 -12.87 14.59 7.76
CA LEU A 326 -13.62 15.82 8.06
C LEU A 326 -14.39 15.74 9.39
N ASP A 327 -14.60 14.54 9.94
CA ASP A 327 -15.31 14.28 11.18
C ASP A 327 -14.43 13.70 12.30
N ASP A 328 -13.12 13.55 12.06
CA ASP A 328 -12.08 13.24 13.06
C ASP A 328 -12.28 11.86 13.70
N ASP A 329 -12.77 10.90 12.92
CA ASP A 329 -13.06 9.54 13.36
C ASP A 329 -11.98 8.53 12.98
N GLY A 330 -10.99 8.93 12.17
CA GLY A 330 -9.89 8.11 11.67
C GLY A 330 -10.14 7.50 10.29
N GLY A 331 -11.31 7.72 9.69
CA GLY A 331 -11.71 7.30 8.36
C GLY A 331 -11.50 8.41 7.31
N VAL A 332 -10.91 8.05 6.17
CA VAL A 332 -10.81 8.96 5.03
C VAL A 332 -11.91 8.60 4.01
N PRO A 333 -12.75 9.57 3.59
CA PRO A 333 -13.84 9.31 2.65
C PRO A 333 -13.31 8.88 1.26
N PRO A 334 -14.13 8.18 0.47
CA PRO A 334 -13.77 7.83 -0.89
C PRO A 334 -13.84 9.09 -1.78
N THR A 335 -13.27 9.00 -2.97
CA THR A 335 -13.24 10.09 -3.97
C THR A 335 -14.10 9.81 -5.18
#